data_AF-A0A229GCC7-F1
#
_entry.id   AF-A0A229GCC7-F1
#
_cell.length_a   1.000
_cell.length_b   1.000
_cell.length_c   1.000
_cell.angle_alpha   90.00
_cell.angle_beta   90.00
_cell.angle_gamma   90.00
#
_symmetry.space_group_name_H-M   'P 1'
#
loop_
_entity.id
_entity.type
_entity.pdbx_description
1 polymer ?
#
loop_
_entity_poly.entity_id
_entity_poly.type
_entity_poly.pdbx_seq_one_letter_code
_entity_poly.pdbx_strand_id
1 'polypeptide(L)'
;MAVSMHVVWSTAEPGRVIYETHAIETITDGEGVHATVNSHTYEVPLHSRAEAETIAEEDGYELFRRGEAWESLPEEESLPEEESLPEGESLPDEEGAMEE
;
A
#
# COMPACT_ATOMS: atom_id res chain seq x y z
N MET A 1 -11.74 -9.05 -6.85
CA MET A 1 -11.07 -10.23 -6.26
C MET A 1 -10.46 -9.74 -4.97
N ALA A 2 -10.64 -10.45 -3.86
CA ALA A 2 -9.99 -10.05 -2.61
C ALA A 2 -8.56 -10.59 -2.63
N VAL A 3 -7.59 -9.70 -2.48
CA VAL A 3 -6.17 -10.05 -2.39
C VAL A 3 -5.70 -9.65 -1.00
N SER A 4 -5.26 -10.60 -0.20
CA SER A 4 -4.76 -10.37 1.16
C SER A 4 -3.25 -10.23 1.13
N MET A 5 -2.69 -9.21 1.77
CA MET A 5 -1.24 -8.96 1.84
C MET A 5 -0.73 -9.27 3.25
N HIS A 6 0.26 -10.15 3.35
CA HIS A 6 0.87 -10.60 4.60
C HIS A 6 2.34 -10.19 4.67
N VAL A 7 2.73 -9.54 5.76
CA VAL A 7 4.13 -9.18 6.01
C VAL A 7 4.82 -10.32 6.76
N VAL A 8 5.86 -10.90 6.16
CA VAL A 8 6.56 -12.09 6.66
C VAL A 8 8.08 -11.94 6.56
N TRP A 9 8.81 -12.71 7.36
CA TRP A 9 10.26 -12.80 7.22
C TRP A 9 10.61 -13.58 5.95
N SER A 10 11.55 -13.06 5.17
CA SER A 10 12.08 -13.75 4.00
C SER A 10 12.72 -15.07 4.44
N THR A 11 12.32 -16.15 3.77
CA THR A 11 12.94 -17.46 3.94
C THR A 11 14.24 -17.59 3.13
N ALA A 12 14.42 -16.73 2.12
CA ALA A 12 15.62 -16.67 1.30
C ALA A 12 16.75 -15.86 1.97
N GLU A 13 16.41 -14.76 2.64
CA GLU A 13 17.37 -13.86 3.29
C GLU A 13 17.01 -13.62 4.77
N PRO A 14 17.77 -14.16 5.73
CA PRO A 14 17.47 -14.01 7.15
C PRO A 14 17.62 -12.54 7.57
N GLY A 15 16.61 -12.02 8.28
CA GLY A 15 16.56 -10.62 8.73
C GLY A 15 16.00 -9.64 7.70
N ARG A 16 15.58 -10.12 6.52
CA ARG A 16 14.82 -9.34 5.55
C ARG A 16 13.33 -9.56 5.75
N VAL A 17 12.56 -8.48 5.81
CA VAL A 17 11.09 -8.53 5.80
C VAL A 17 10.60 -8.38 4.36
N ILE A 18 9.64 -9.20 3.95
CA ILE A 18 9.00 -9.18 2.63
C ILE A 18 7.48 -9.21 2.80
N TYR A 19 6.73 -8.97 1.71
CA TYR A 19 5.29 -9.20 1.70
C TYR A 19 4.89 -10.34 0.76
N GLU A 20 3.85 -11.06 1.15
CA GLU A 20 3.25 -12.12 0.36
C GLU A 20 1.79 -11.77 0.09
N THR A 21 1.30 -11.97 -1.13
CA THR A 21 -0.10 -11.70 -1.47
C THR A 21 -0.86 -12.99 -1.79
N HIS A 22 -2.05 -13.13 -1.23
CA HIS A 22 -2.95 -14.26 -1.43
C HIS A 22 -4.21 -13.78 -2.12
N ALA A 23 -4.43 -14.19 -3.38
CA ALA A 23 -5.63 -13.88 -4.13
C ALA A 23 -6.61 -15.06 -4.09
N ILE A 24 -7.88 -14.78 -3.81
CA ILE A 24 -8.95 -15.79 -3.92
C ILE A 24 -9.68 -15.58 -5.23
N GLU A 25 -9.56 -16.54 -6.14
CA GLU A 25 -10.22 -16.56 -7.44
C GLU A 25 -11.39 -17.55 -7.41
N THR A 26 -12.60 -17.07 -7.67
CA THR A 26 -13.78 -17.93 -7.83
C THR A 26 -13.87 -18.39 -9.28
N ILE A 27 -13.54 -19.65 -9.52
CA ILE A 27 -13.65 -20.28 -10.83
C ILE A 27 -15.05 -20.86 -10.94
N THR A 28 -15.80 -20.39 -11.92
CA THR A 28 -17.10 -20.99 -12.27
C THR A 28 -16.88 -21.84 -13.51
N ASP A 29 -16.90 -23.15 -13.34
CA ASP A 29 -16.83 -24.12 -14.43
C ASP A 29 -18.20 -24.81 -14.62
N GLY A 30 -18.36 -25.60 -15.68
CA GLY A 30 -19.55 -26.43 -15.89
C GLY A 30 -19.85 -27.41 -14.75
N GLU A 31 -18.88 -27.69 -13.86
CA GLU A 31 -19.05 -28.52 -12.66
C GLU A 31 -19.59 -27.78 -11.42
N GLY A 32 -19.55 -26.44 -11.40
CA GLY A 32 -19.99 -25.62 -10.27
C GLY A 32 -19.10 -24.40 -9.99
N VAL A 33 -19.41 -23.69 -8.90
CA VAL A 33 -18.59 -22.58 -8.41
C VAL A 33 -17.59 -23.14 -7.39
N HIS A 34 -16.30 -23.09 -7.71
CA HIS A 34 -15.23 -23.51 -6.82
C HIS A 34 -14.25 -22.35 -6.59
N ALA A 35 -13.90 -22.09 -5.33
CA ALA A 35 -12.88 -21.11 -4.99
C ALA A 35 -11.49 -21.74 -5.09
N THR A 36 -10.60 -21.11 -5.85
CA THR A 36 -9.17 -21.43 -5.92
C THR A 36 -8.39 -20.31 -5.24
N VAL A 37 -7.40 -20.69 -4.43
CA VAL A 37 -6.47 -19.74 -3.81
C VAL A 37 -5.20 -19.71 -4.66
N ASN A 38 -4.87 -18.53 -5.19
CA ASN A 38 -3.60 -18.26 -5.85
C ASN A 38 -2.73 -17.43 -4.89
N SER A 39 -1.73 -18.06 -4.27
CA SER A 39 -0.74 -17.37 -3.45
C SER A 39 0.45 -16.96 -4.31
N HIS A 40 0.80 -15.68 -4.33
CA HIS A 40 1.99 -15.15 -4.97
C HIS A 40 2.91 -14.52 -3.92
N THR A 41 4.08 -15.11 -3.71
CA THR A 41 5.10 -14.55 -2.84
C THR A 41 5.92 -13.53 -3.61
N TYR A 42 5.88 -12.26 -3.20
CA TYR A 42 6.68 -11.20 -3.79
C TYR A 42 7.92 -10.97 -2.91
N GLU A 43 9.11 -11.21 -3.46
CA GLU A 43 10.38 -11.00 -2.72
C GLU A 43 10.78 -9.51 -2.68
N VAL A 44 9.82 -8.62 -2.48
CA VAL A 44 10.05 -7.19 -2.37
C VAL A 44 10.36 -6.86 -0.91
N PRO A 45 11.54 -6.31 -0.61
CA PRO A 45 11.90 -5.94 0.75
C PRO A 45 10.99 -4.82 1.24
N LEU A 46 10.43 -4.98 2.43
CA LEU A 46 9.75 -3.91 3.14
C LEU A 46 10.70 -3.25 4.12
N HIS A 47 10.75 -1.92 4.08
CA HIS A 47 11.58 -1.08 4.93
C HIS A 47 10.78 -0.49 6.10
N SER A 48 9.47 -0.28 5.93
CA SER A 48 8.59 0.32 6.94
C SER A 48 7.15 -0.20 6.85
N ARG A 49 6.39 -0.01 7.95
CA ARG A 49 4.95 -0.31 7.99
C ARG A 49 4.15 0.58 7.05
N ALA A 50 4.50 1.86 6.98
CA ALA A 50 3.92 2.82 6.04
C ALA A 50 4.08 2.39 4.57
N GLU A 51 5.25 1.89 4.18
CA GLU A 51 5.51 1.39 2.82
C GLU A 51 4.57 0.23 2.47
N ALA A 52 4.37 -0.71 3.40
CA ALA A 52 3.43 -1.81 3.21
C ALA A 52 1.97 -1.34 3.12
N GLU A 53 1.59 -0.29 3.87
CA GLU A 53 0.27 0.34 3.78
C GLU A 53 0.06 1.03 2.43
N THR A 54 1.04 1.80 1.97
CA THR A 54 1.00 2.44 0.64
C THR A 54 0.83 1.40 -0.47
N ILE A 55 1.63 0.33 -0.47
CA ILE A 55 1.50 -0.74 -1.48
C ILE A 55 0.10 -1.36 -1.45
N ALA A 56 -0.42 -1.62 -0.25
CA ALA A 56 -1.76 -2.18 -0.09
C ALA A 56 -2.86 -1.22 -0.56
N GLU A 57 -2.72 0.09 -0.31
CA GLU A 57 -3.68 1.10 -0.76
C GLU A 57 -3.61 1.32 -2.27
N GLU A 58 -2.41 1.37 -2.86
CA GLU A 58 -2.21 1.56 -4.30
C GLU A 58 -2.76 0.40 -5.12
N ASP A 59 -2.51 -0.83 -4.69
CA ASP A 59 -2.94 -2.04 -5.41
C ASP A 59 -4.30 -2.59 -4.90
N GLY A 60 -4.84 -2.02 -3.83
CA GLY A 60 -6.13 -2.40 -3.23
C GLY A 60 -6.11 -3.74 -2.48
N TYR A 61 -4.99 -4.06 -1.85
CA TYR A 61 -4.81 -5.27 -1.04
C TYR A 61 -5.34 -5.11 0.40
N GLU A 62 -5.83 -6.20 0.96
CA GLU A 62 -6.23 -6.27 2.36
C GLU A 62 -5.00 -6.59 3.23
N LEU A 63 -4.37 -5.56 3.78
CA LEU A 63 -3.15 -5.67 4.57
C LEU A 63 -3.39 -6.32 5.95
N PHE A 64 -2.68 -7.42 6.20
CA PHE A 64 -2.61 -8.07 7.49
C PHE A 64 -1.51 -7.44 8.37
N ARG A 65 -1.93 -6.48 9.20
CA ARG A 65 -1.11 -5.83 10.24
C ARG A 65 -0.84 -6.75 11.44
N ARG A 66 -0.37 -7.98 11.21
CA ARG A 66 -0.12 -8.97 12.27
C ARG A 66 1.10 -9.84 11.94
N GLY A 67 2.00 -9.98 12.90
CA GLY A 67 3.14 -10.91 12.85
C GLY A 67 4.42 -10.28 13.38
N GLU A 68 5.39 -11.11 13.80
CA GLU A 68 6.69 -10.63 14.29
C GLU A 68 7.44 -9.79 13.24
N ALA A 69 7.28 -10.09 11.95
CA ALA A 69 7.87 -9.31 10.87
C ALA A 69 7.27 -7.90 10.79
N TRP A 70 5.94 -7.78 10.92
CA TRP A 70 5.24 -6.49 10.96
C TRP A 70 5.65 -5.66 12.17
N GLU A 71 5.71 -6.26 13.35
CA GLU A 71 6.09 -5.55 14.59
C GLU A 71 7.57 -5.17 14.62
N SER A 72 8.42 -5.85 13.82
CA SER A 72 9.82 -5.50 13.66
C SER A 72 10.05 -4.34 12.70
N LEU A 73 9.08 -3.99 11.85
CA LEU A 73 9.21 -2.86 10.93
C LEU A 73 9.00 -1.52 11.65
N PRO A 74 9.78 -0.48 11.32
CA PRO A 74 9.51 0.86 11.81
C PRO A 74 8.13 1.35 11.32
N GLU A 75 7.46 2.14 12.16
CA GLU A 75 6.13 2.70 11.90
C GLU A 75 6.15 3.71 10.76
N GLU A 76 7.23 4.49 10.71
CA GLU A 76 7.38 5.64 9.86
C GLU A 76 8.61 5.41 8.98
N GLU A 77 8.39 5.23 7.67
CA GLU A 77 9.38 5.72 6.73
C GLU A 77 9.26 7.24 6.83
N SER A 78 10.36 7.94 7.12
CA SER A 78 10.39 9.39 6.95
C SER A 78 10.22 9.69 5.46
N LEU A 79 8.99 9.57 4.95
CA LEU A 79 8.58 10.22 3.73
C LEU A 79 8.94 11.69 3.94
N PRO A 80 9.74 12.32 3.06
CA PRO A 80 9.71 13.76 3.01
C PRO A 80 8.25 14.09 2.74
N GLU A 81 7.56 14.74 3.68
CA GLU A 81 6.24 15.33 3.50
C GLU A 81 6.18 15.88 2.08
N GLU A 82 5.49 15.17 1.19
CA GLU A 82 5.28 15.64 -0.17
C GLU A 82 4.44 16.89 0.00
N GLU A 83 5.13 18.03 -0.12
CA GLU A 83 4.64 19.38 -0.29
C GLU A 83 3.11 19.47 -0.16
N SER A 84 2.63 19.66 1.07
CA SER A 84 1.46 20.51 1.27
C SER A 84 1.84 21.90 0.78
N LEU A 85 1.86 22.08 -0.54
CA LEU A 85 1.83 23.39 -1.17
C LEU A 85 0.70 24.12 -0.45
N PRO A 86 0.97 25.21 0.27
CA PRO A 86 -0.13 26.00 0.79
C PRO A 86 -0.94 26.39 -0.44
N GLU A 87 -2.21 26.01 -0.46
CA GLU A 87 -3.21 26.54 -1.39
C GLU A 87 -3.39 28.02 -1.03
N GLY A 88 -2.35 28.79 -1.33
CA GLY A 88 -2.18 30.21 -1.10
C GLY A 88 -2.75 30.96 -2.27
N GLU A 89 -4.04 30.76 -2.54
CA GLU A 89 -4.83 31.76 -3.25
C GLU A 89 -4.98 32.96 -2.32
N SER A 90 -3.98 33.83 -2.34
CA SER A 90 -4.07 35.19 -1.83
C SER A 90 -3.51 36.12 -2.89
N LEU A 91 -4.23 36.21 -4.01
CA LEU A 91 -4.18 37.37 -4.89
C LEU A 91 -5.23 38.37 -4.40
N PRO A 92 -4.87 39.50 -3.76
CA PRO A 92 -5.74 40.65 -3.80
C PRO A 92 -5.59 41.25 -5.21
N ASP A 93 -6.47 40.86 -6.14
CA ASP A 93 -6.54 41.57 -7.42
C ASP A 93 -7.18 42.94 -7.15
N GLU A 94 -6.35 43.94 -7.35
CA GLU A 94 -6.58 45.37 -7.20
C GLU A 94 -7.66 45.84 -8.19
N GLU A 95 -8.94 45.74 -7.83
CA GLU A 95 -10.03 46.41 -8.57
C GLU A 95 -9.96 47.92 -8.28
N GLY A 96 -9.06 48.59 -9.00
CA GLY A 96 -8.78 50.00 -8.76
C GLY A 96 -7.99 50.68 -9.87
N ALA A 97 -8.36 50.52 -11.15
CA ALA A 97 -8.07 51.51 -12.20
C ALA A 97 -8.76 51.17 -13.53
N MET A 98 -9.93 51.79 -13.78
CA MET A 98 -10.24 52.24 -15.14
C MET A 98 -11.22 53.41 -15.06
N GLU A 99 -10.66 54.57 -15.36
CA GLU A 99 -11.31 55.85 -15.59
C GLU A 99 -12.17 55.75 -16.86
N GLU A 100 -13.44 56.15 -16.82
CA GLU A 100 -14.17 56.82 -17.92
C GLU A 100 -15.27 57.74 -17.37
#